data_AF-A0A960V5S8-F1
#
_entry.id   AF-A0A960V5S8-F1
#
_cell.length_a   1.000
_cell.length_b   1.000
_cell.length_c   1.000
_cell.angle_alpha   90.00
_cell.angle_beta   90.00
_cell.angle_gamma   90.00
#
_symmetry.space_group_name_H-M   'P 1'
#
loop_
_entity.id
_entity.type
_entity.pdbx_description
1 polymer ?
#
loop_
_entity_poly.entity_id
_entity_poly.type
_entity_poly.pdbx_seq_one_letter_code
_entity_poly.pdbx_strand_id
1 'polypeptide(L)'
;QKEMKIGSGAEMLLSLIEKQIQKLTKSSNKEIVFNNSNFNSSLVPVKYRKIMKDIILQLVKNSIDHGIESKEDRILMGKPVKGYIHIENEIIGDRLYIYYEDDGRGLKIDEIKKVALKKKIINEVELRSEEESKFSKLIFVPGLSTAEKVTFTSGRGVGMDIVKKQIDYLSGEININFEKDKFCKFTLTFPL
;
A
#
# COMPACT_ATOMS: atom_id res chain seq x y z
N GLN A 1 16.51 -28.07 -26.35
CA GLN A 1 15.11 -27.62 -26.24
C GLN A 1 15.01 -26.77 -24.99
N LYS A 2 14.64 -25.51 -25.12
CA LYS A 2 14.58 -24.53 -24.03
C LYS A 2 13.12 -24.52 -23.55
N GLU A 3 12.79 -25.34 -22.56
CA GLU A 3 11.49 -25.27 -21.91
C GLU A 3 11.38 -23.90 -21.24
N MET A 4 10.61 -23.00 -21.84
CA MET A 4 10.00 -21.90 -21.13
C MET A 4 9.10 -22.52 -20.06
N LYS A 5 9.58 -22.57 -18.82
CA LYS A 5 8.69 -22.64 -17.66
C LYS A 5 7.79 -21.44 -17.75
N ILE A 6 6.57 -21.64 -18.27
CA ILE A 6 5.47 -20.70 -18.12
C ILE A 6 5.21 -20.69 -16.62
N GLY A 7 5.89 -19.79 -15.91
CA GLY A 7 5.66 -19.58 -14.49
C GLY A 7 4.18 -19.41 -14.27
N SER A 8 3.64 -20.02 -13.21
CA SER A 8 2.22 -19.90 -12.92
C SER A 8 1.83 -18.42 -12.99
N GLY A 9 0.61 -18.07 -13.42
CA GLY A 9 0.17 -16.66 -13.47
C GLY A 9 0.29 -15.92 -12.12
N ALA A 10 0.60 -16.65 -11.06
CA ALA A 10 0.89 -16.21 -9.72
C ALA A 10 2.39 -15.89 -9.48
N GLU A 11 3.34 -16.59 -10.09
CA GLU A 11 4.76 -16.17 -10.12
C GLU A 11 4.94 -14.90 -10.95
N MET A 12 4.13 -14.75 -12.02
CA MET A 12 4.10 -13.53 -12.83
C MET A 12 3.72 -12.30 -11.99
N LEU A 13 2.87 -12.45 -10.97
CA LEU A 13 2.47 -11.37 -10.06
C LEU A 13 3.68 -10.76 -9.34
N LEU A 14 4.46 -11.59 -8.65
CA LEU A 14 5.63 -11.14 -7.87
C LEU A 14 6.69 -10.52 -8.77
N SER A 15 6.98 -11.13 -9.92
CA SER A 15 7.97 -10.60 -10.86
C SER A 15 7.60 -9.20 -11.39
N LEU A 16 6.31 -8.90 -11.54
CA LEU A 16 5.85 -7.56 -11.96
C LEU A 16 6.00 -6.54 -10.82
N ILE A 17 5.72 -6.94 -9.58
CA ILE A 17 5.90 -6.10 -8.39
C ILE A 17 7.38 -5.75 -8.23
N GLU A 18 8.27 -6.73 -8.29
CA GLU A 18 9.72 -6.52 -8.20
C GLU A 18 10.25 -5.59 -9.30
N LYS A 19 9.81 -5.79 -10.55
CA LYS A 19 10.16 -4.89 -11.67
C LYS A 19 9.69 -3.46 -11.42
N GLN A 20 8.50 -3.28 -10.85
CA GLN A 20 7.98 -1.95 -10.52
C GLN A 20 8.79 -1.30 -9.40
N ILE A 21 9.15 -2.05 -8.35
CA ILE A 21 10.02 -1.56 -7.27
C ILE A 21 11.35 -1.08 -7.85
N GLN A 22 12.02 -1.91 -8.67
CA GLN A 22 13.27 -1.55 -9.34
C GLN A 22 13.16 -0.29 -10.21
N LYS A 23 12.01 -0.08 -10.85
CA LYS A 23 11.76 1.12 -11.65
C LYS A 23 11.60 2.36 -10.77
N LEU A 24 10.83 2.26 -9.69
CA LEU A 24 10.53 3.37 -8.79
C LEU A 24 11.73 3.77 -7.92
N THR A 25 12.58 2.82 -7.51
CA THR A 25 13.81 3.10 -6.75
C THR A 25 14.82 3.88 -7.57
N LYS A 26 14.99 3.54 -8.85
CA LYS A 26 15.88 4.28 -9.77
C LYS A 26 15.51 5.75 -9.89
N SER A 27 14.23 6.09 -9.84
CA SER A 27 13.76 7.49 -9.95
C SER A 27 13.72 8.24 -8.61
N SER A 28 13.67 7.55 -7.47
CA SER A 28 13.45 8.16 -6.15
C SER A 28 14.71 8.32 -5.31
N ASN A 29 15.88 7.82 -5.77
CA ASN A 29 17.14 7.78 -5.00
C ASN A 29 16.99 7.09 -3.63
N LYS A 30 16.03 6.17 -3.51
CA LYS A 30 15.79 5.36 -2.30
C LYS A 30 16.24 3.93 -2.52
N GLU A 31 16.86 3.33 -1.52
CA GLU A 31 17.22 1.92 -1.51
C GLU A 31 16.10 1.12 -0.82
N ILE A 32 15.54 0.12 -1.50
CA ILE A 32 14.42 -0.68 -0.99
C ILE A 32 14.78 -2.17 -1.03
N VAL A 33 14.52 -2.85 0.08
CA VAL A 33 14.50 -4.31 0.18
C VAL A 33 13.05 -4.75 0.14
N PHE A 34 12.72 -5.61 -0.82
CA PHE A 34 11.40 -6.22 -0.92
C PHE A 34 11.47 -7.66 -0.44
N ASN A 35 10.72 -7.98 0.62
CA ASN A 35 10.59 -9.32 1.15
C ASN A 35 9.23 -9.91 0.76
N ASN A 36 9.26 -11.03 0.05
CA ASN A 36 8.09 -11.81 -0.35
C ASN A 36 8.24 -13.30 0.01
N SER A 37 9.16 -13.66 0.90
CA SER A 37 9.48 -15.06 1.22
C SER A 37 8.27 -15.86 1.73
N ASN A 38 7.34 -15.18 2.39
CA ASN A 38 6.11 -15.74 2.96
C ASN A 38 4.90 -15.53 2.03
N PHE A 39 5.10 -15.06 0.81
CA PHE A 39 4.02 -14.90 -0.16
C PHE A 39 3.89 -16.16 -1.03
N ASN A 40 2.82 -16.92 -0.80
CA ASN A 40 2.44 -18.06 -1.62
C ASN A 40 1.43 -17.64 -2.68
N SER A 41 1.92 -17.38 -3.89
CA SER A 41 1.09 -17.00 -5.03
C SER A 41 0.08 -18.08 -5.43
N SER A 42 0.30 -19.36 -5.11
CA SER A 42 -0.66 -20.43 -5.45
C SER A 42 -1.95 -20.35 -4.62
N LEU A 43 -1.91 -19.73 -3.43
CA LEU A 43 -3.11 -19.51 -2.60
C LEU A 43 -4.03 -18.42 -3.16
N VAL A 44 -3.60 -17.75 -4.23
CA VAL A 44 -4.26 -16.59 -4.81
C VAL A 44 -5.20 -17.00 -5.95
N PRO A 45 -6.53 -16.95 -5.78
CA PRO A 45 -7.49 -17.33 -6.81
C PRO A 45 -7.31 -16.52 -8.09
N VAL A 46 -7.45 -17.18 -9.24
CA VAL A 46 -7.27 -16.54 -10.56
C VAL A 46 -8.16 -15.30 -10.71
N LYS A 47 -9.40 -15.35 -10.20
CA LYS A 47 -10.35 -14.22 -10.19
C LYS A 47 -9.79 -12.96 -9.52
N TYR A 48 -8.90 -13.10 -8.53
CA TYR A 48 -8.37 -11.97 -7.77
C TYR A 48 -7.07 -11.42 -8.36
N ARG A 49 -6.25 -12.26 -9.02
CA ARG A 49 -4.86 -11.96 -9.41
C ARG A 49 -4.66 -10.59 -10.08
N LYS A 50 -5.51 -10.25 -11.06
CA LYS A 50 -5.41 -8.97 -11.77
C LYS A 50 -5.64 -7.78 -10.83
N ILE A 51 -6.66 -7.86 -9.99
CA ILE A 51 -7.04 -6.77 -9.08
C ILE A 51 -6.03 -6.62 -7.96
N MET A 52 -5.58 -7.72 -7.33
CA MET A 52 -4.57 -7.60 -6.27
C MET A 52 -3.23 -7.11 -6.82
N LYS A 53 -2.87 -7.46 -8.05
CA LYS A 53 -1.71 -6.85 -8.72
C LYS A 53 -1.84 -5.33 -8.74
N ASP A 54 -2.98 -4.81 -9.21
CA ASP A 54 -3.19 -3.37 -9.29
C ASP A 54 -3.17 -2.71 -7.89
N ILE A 55 -3.77 -3.36 -6.87
CA ILE A 55 -3.73 -2.91 -5.48
C ILE A 55 -2.30 -2.88 -4.93
N ILE A 56 -1.56 -3.99 -5.01
CA ILE A 56 -0.21 -4.09 -4.45
C ILE A 56 0.74 -3.12 -5.14
N LEU A 57 0.64 -2.95 -6.47
CA LEU A 57 1.45 -1.97 -7.19
C LEU A 57 1.17 -0.54 -6.70
N GLN A 58 -0.08 -0.22 -6.37
CA GLN A 58 -0.43 1.07 -5.80
C GLN A 58 0.13 1.24 -4.38
N LEU A 59 0.06 0.22 -3.53
CA LEU A 59 0.63 0.25 -2.18
C LEU A 59 2.15 0.44 -2.24
N VAL A 60 2.85 -0.30 -3.11
CA VAL A 60 4.29 -0.15 -3.38
C VAL A 60 4.62 1.28 -3.80
N LYS A 61 3.85 1.84 -4.73
CA LYS A 61 4.05 3.23 -5.18
C LYS A 61 3.91 4.19 -4.00
N ASN A 62 2.88 4.03 -3.17
CA ASN A 62 2.66 4.89 -2.00
C ASN A 62 3.79 4.77 -0.96
N SER A 63 4.25 3.54 -0.68
CA SER A 63 5.37 3.32 0.23
C SER A 63 6.65 3.98 -0.30
N ILE A 64 6.95 3.86 -1.59
CA ILE A 64 8.17 4.48 -2.15
C ILE A 64 8.04 6.01 -2.27
N ASP A 65 6.90 6.53 -2.72
CA ASP A 65 6.73 7.97 -2.94
C ASP A 65 6.58 8.74 -1.62
N HIS A 66 5.86 8.18 -0.64
CA HIS A 66 5.39 8.90 0.54
C HIS A 66 5.72 8.22 1.88
N GLY A 67 5.74 6.89 1.94
CA GLY A 67 5.99 6.14 3.17
C GLY A 67 7.47 6.19 3.59
N ILE A 68 8.31 5.47 2.85
CA ILE A 68 9.75 5.37 3.06
C ILE A 68 10.40 6.75 2.93
N GLU A 69 11.26 7.10 3.87
CA GLU A 69 11.95 8.37 3.95
C GLU A 69 13.18 8.42 3.00
N SER A 70 13.79 9.58 2.86
CA SER A 70 15.06 9.69 2.13
C SER A 70 16.17 8.97 2.91
N LYS A 71 17.29 8.66 2.24
CA LYS A 71 18.45 8.06 2.91
C LYS A 71 18.93 8.92 4.08
N GLU A 72 18.97 10.23 3.87
CA GLU A 72 19.40 11.22 4.83
C GLU A 72 18.45 11.27 6.04
N ASP A 73 17.14 11.33 5.80
CA ASP A 73 16.12 11.33 6.85
C ASP A 73 16.18 10.04 7.67
N ARG A 74 16.36 8.88 7.03
CA ARG A 74 16.45 7.59 7.73
C ARG A 74 17.66 7.55 8.67
N ILE A 75 18.82 8.05 8.25
CA ILE A 75 20.01 8.15 9.09
C ILE A 75 19.74 9.06 10.30
N LEU A 76 19.11 10.23 10.08
CA LEU A 76 18.77 11.17 11.16
C LEU A 76 17.78 10.56 12.17
N MET A 77 16.88 9.69 11.71
CA MET A 77 15.92 8.98 12.54
C MET A 77 16.48 7.70 13.18
N GLY A 78 17.74 7.35 12.93
CA GLY A 78 18.37 6.13 13.44
C GLY A 78 17.87 4.83 12.78
N LYS A 79 17.25 4.93 11.61
CA LYS A 79 16.71 3.80 10.84
C LYS A 79 17.76 3.27 9.85
N PRO A 80 17.69 1.98 9.45
CA PRO A 80 18.56 1.45 8.39
C PRO A 80 18.42 2.27 7.09
N VAL A 81 19.53 2.51 6.38
CA VAL A 81 19.53 3.25 5.11
C VAL A 81 18.54 2.67 4.08
N LYS A 82 18.43 1.35 4.04
CA LYS A 82 17.47 0.66 3.19
C LYS A 82 16.09 0.68 3.85
N GLY A 83 15.08 1.07 3.08
CA GLY A 83 13.68 0.84 3.44
C GLY A 83 13.28 -0.60 3.17
N TYR A 84 12.33 -1.10 3.92
CA TYR A 84 11.81 -2.46 3.81
C TYR A 84 10.34 -2.43 3.44
N ILE A 85 9.98 -3.25 2.46
CA ILE A 85 8.60 -3.56 2.10
C ILE A 85 8.44 -5.07 2.22
N HIS A 86 7.47 -5.52 2.99
CA HIS A 86 7.14 -6.92 3.22
C HIS A 86 5.76 -7.26 2.67
N ILE A 87 5.63 -8.42 2.04
CA ILE A 87 4.34 -8.98 1.64
C ILE A 87 4.26 -10.46 2.00
N GLU A 88 3.11 -10.87 2.51
CA GLU A 88 2.78 -12.25 2.82
C GLU A 88 1.28 -12.50 2.69
N ASN A 89 0.89 -13.76 2.63
CA ASN A 89 -0.51 -14.15 2.56
C ASN A 89 -0.76 -15.51 3.22
N GLU A 90 -1.98 -15.69 3.69
CA GLU A 90 -2.44 -16.96 4.26
C GLU A 90 -3.94 -17.13 4.03
N ILE A 91 -4.44 -18.35 4.23
CA ILE A 91 -5.87 -18.65 4.23
C ILE A 91 -6.25 -19.03 5.65
N ILE A 92 -7.21 -18.31 6.22
CA ILE A 92 -7.79 -18.59 7.53
C ILE A 92 -9.29 -18.81 7.32
N GLY A 93 -9.75 -20.04 7.58
CA GLY A 93 -11.14 -20.42 7.29
C GLY A 93 -11.44 -20.34 5.80
N ASP A 94 -12.46 -19.56 5.45
CA ASP A 94 -12.93 -19.30 4.08
C ASP A 94 -12.43 -17.98 3.51
N ARG A 95 -11.38 -17.39 4.08
CA ARG A 95 -10.87 -16.07 3.67
C ARG A 95 -9.38 -16.09 3.36
N LEU A 96 -9.02 -15.41 2.28
CA LEU A 96 -7.64 -15.08 1.91
C LEU A 96 -7.23 -13.78 2.60
N TYR A 97 -6.16 -13.84 3.38
CA TYR A 97 -5.52 -12.70 4.02
C TYR A 97 -4.25 -12.34 3.25
N ILE A 98 -4.05 -11.05 3.00
CA ILE A 98 -2.83 -10.49 2.42
C ILE A 98 -2.36 -9.38 3.33
N TYR A 99 -1.11 -9.49 3.76
CA TYR A 99 -0.45 -8.48 4.59
C TYR A 99 0.60 -7.79 3.75
N TYR A 100 0.54 -6.47 3.74
CA TYR A 100 1.51 -5.60 3.10
C TYR A 100 2.01 -4.62 4.14
N GLU A 101 3.31 -4.47 4.30
CA GLU A 101 3.91 -3.61 5.32
C GLU A 101 5.12 -2.87 4.77
N ASP A 102 5.25 -1.60 5.10
CA ASP A 102 6.49 -0.84 4.93
C ASP A 102 7.00 -0.31 6.26
N ASP A 103 8.32 -0.16 6.38
CA ASP A 103 9.00 0.39 7.56
C ASP A 103 9.22 1.91 7.48
N GLY A 104 8.33 2.61 6.79
CA GLY A 104 8.44 4.04 6.54
C GLY A 104 7.99 4.89 7.72
N ARG A 105 7.61 6.14 7.42
CA ARG A 105 7.20 7.13 8.42
C ARG A 105 5.82 6.89 9.04
N GLY A 106 5.13 5.83 8.62
CA GLY A 106 3.71 5.62 8.90
C GLY A 106 2.80 6.61 8.16
N LEU A 107 1.54 6.71 8.60
CA LEU A 107 0.60 7.68 8.06
C LEU A 107 0.81 9.06 8.67
N LYS A 108 0.81 10.09 7.82
CA LYS A 108 0.83 11.49 8.25
C LYS A 108 -0.56 11.96 8.67
N ILE A 109 -1.05 11.44 9.79
CA ILE A 109 -2.41 11.68 10.29
C ILE A 109 -2.71 13.18 10.42
N ASP A 110 -1.75 13.98 10.86
CA ASP A 110 -1.92 15.43 10.98
C ASP A 110 -2.17 16.12 9.62
N GLU A 111 -1.49 15.69 8.56
CA GLU A 111 -1.73 16.20 7.20
C GLU A 111 -3.10 15.74 6.69
N ILE A 112 -3.45 14.47 6.90
CA ILE A 112 -4.76 13.91 6.52
C ILE A 112 -5.90 14.68 7.20
N LYS A 113 -5.80 14.92 8.51
CA LYS A 113 -6.74 15.71 9.31
C LYS A 113 -6.90 17.13 8.75
N LYS A 114 -5.79 17.82 8.47
CA LYS A 114 -5.80 19.18 7.91
C LYS A 114 -6.49 19.24 6.55
N VAL A 115 -6.19 18.31 5.65
CA VAL A 115 -6.80 18.25 4.31
C VAL A 115 -8.29 17.91 4.42
N ALA A 116 -8.67 16.96 5.29
CA ALA A 116 -10.05 16.56 5.49
C ALA A 116 -10.90 17.69 6.07
N LEU A 117 -10.38 18.46 7.03
CA LEU A 117 -11.05 19.64 7.59
C LEU A 117 -11.21 20.73 6.53
N LYS A 118 -10.16 21.04 5.77
CA LYS A 118 -10.20 22.03 4.67
C LYS A 118 -11.24 21.67 3.61
N LYS A 119 -11.41 20.37 3.34
CA LYS A 119 -12.40 19.85 2.38
C LYS A 119 -13.79 19.61 3.00
N LYS A 120 -13.99 19.95 4.27
CA LYS A 120 -15.26 19.74 5.01
C LYS A 120 -15.73 18.28 5.03
N ILE A 121 -14.79 17.33 4.95
CA ILE A 121 -15.07 15.90 5.07
C ILE A 121 -15.25 15.51 6.54
N ILE A 122 -14.55 16.21 7.43
CA ILE A 122 -14.72 16.15 8.89
C ILE A 122 -14.96 17.56 9.42
N ASN A 123 -15.55 17.65 10.62
CA ASN A 123 -15.71 18.92 11.33
C ASN A 123 -14.75 19.04 12.55
N GLU A 124 -14.74 20.21 13.19
CA GLU A 124 -13.88 20.47 14.35
C GLU A 124 -14.19 19.59 15.57
N VAL A 125 -15.44 19.14 15.73
CA VAL A 125 -15.83 18.24 16.83
C VAL A 125 -15.21 16.87 16.61
N GLU A 126 -15.27 16.37 15.38
CA GLU A 126 -14.67 15.08 15.02
C GLU A 126 -13.14 15.10 15.14
N LEU A 127 -12.50 16.25 14.89
CA LEU A 127 -11.05 16.42 15.03
C LEU A 127 -10.56 16.22 16.47
N ARG A 128 -11.42 16.44 17.47
CA ARG A 128 -11.09 16.26 18.90
C ARG A 128 -10.99 14.80 19.34
N SER A 129 -11.33 13.85 18.46
CA SER A 129 -11.14 12.43 18.75
C SER A 129 -9.65 12.09 18.84
N GLU A 130 -9.27 11.42 19.92
CA GLU A 130 -7.92 10.86 20.11
C GLU A 130 -7.70 9.56 19.32
N GLU A 131 -8.76 9.00 18.72
CA GLU A 131 -8.70 7.75 17.99
C GLU A 131 -8.11 7.95 16.58
N GLU A 132 -6.78 7.89 16.48
CA GLU A 132 -6.06 8.05 15.20
C GLU A 132 -6.52 7.07 14.10
N SER A 133 -6.96 5.87 14.50
CA SER A 133 -7.48 4.83 13.61
C SER A 133 -8.70 5.31 12.80
N LYS A 134 -9.51 6.22 13.35
CA LYS A 134 -10.66 6.80 12.64
C LYS A 134 -10.20 7.64 11.45
N PHE A 135 -9.09 8.37 11.62
CA PHE A 135 -8.56 9.25 10.59
C PHE A 135 -7.76 8.51 9.53
N SER A 136 -7.21 7.33 9.82
CA SER A 136 -6.52 6.52 8.81
C SER A 136 -7.45 6.12 7.67
N LYS A 137 -8.72 5.84 7.96
CA LYS A 137 -9.74 5.50 6.95
C LYS A 137 -10.04 6.65 5.99
N LEU A 138 -9.72 7.89 6.36
CA LEU A 138 -9.96 9.06 5.50
C LEU A 138 -9.16 8.98 4.20
N ILE A 139 -8.02 8.27 4.15
CA ILE A 139 -7.26 8.11 2.91
C ILE A 139 -8.07 7.44 1.79
N PHE A 140 -9.14 6.70 2.13
CA PHE A 140 -10.03 6.06 1.17
C PHE A 140 -11.15 6.98 0.64
N VAL A 141 -11.29 8.19 1.20
CA VAL A 141 -12.32 9.13 0.77
C VAL A 141 -11.99 9.66 -0.63
N PRO A 142 -12.90 9.56 -1.62
CA PRO A 142 -12.67 10.04 -2.96
C PRO A 142 -12.18 11.49 -3.00
N GLY A 143 -11.08 11.73 -3.71
CA GLY A 143 -10.49 13.05 -3.83
C GLY A 143 -9.74 13.55 -2.58
N LEU A 144 -9.68 12.78 -1.48
CA LEU A 144 -8.79 13.07 -0.35
C LEU A 144 -7.38 12.52 -0.63
N SER A 145 -6.67 13.17 -1.55
CA SER A 145 -5.22 13.02 -1.68
C SER A 145 -4.53 14.15 -0.91
N THR A 146 -3.49 13.81 -0.15
CA THR A 146 -2.58 14.78 0.48
C THR A 146 -1.55 15.32 -0.50
N ALA A 147 -1.44 14.74 -1.70
CA ALA A 147 -0.56 15.26 -2.73
C ALA A 147 -1.08 16.61 -3.24
N GLU A 148 -0.29 17.67 -3.07
CA GLU A 148 -0.60 19.02 -3.57
C GLU A 148 -0.78 19.07 -5.09
N LYS A 149 -0.20 18.10 -5.81
CA LYS A 149 -0.41 17.90 -7.25
C LYS A 149 -1.13 16.58 -7.47
N VAL A 150 -2.34 16.65 -8.02
CA VAL A 150 -2.99 15.49 -8.64
C VAL A 150 -2.16 15.13 -9.87
N THR A 151 -1.22 14.20 -9.75
CA THR A 151 -0.53 13.65 -10.92
C THR A 151 -1.52 12.78 -11.68
N PHE A 152 -2.22 13.39 -12.64
CA PHE A 152 -2.97 12.68 -13.68
C PHE A 152 -1.99 11.92 -14.57
N THR A 153 -1.58 10.74 -14.12
CA THR A 153 -0.98 9.75 -15.00
C THR A 153 -2.04 8.70 -15.29
N SER A 154 -2.38 8.56 -16.59
CA SER A 154 -3.23 7.52 -17.17
C SER A 154 -4.75 7.51 -16.89
N GLY A 155 -5.42 8.68 -16.81
CA GLY A 155 -6.86 8.79 -17.13
C GLY A 155 -7.86 8.05 -16.21
N ARG A 156 -7.41 7.53 -15.07
CA ARG A 156 -8.24 7.02 -13.97
C ARG A 156 -7.57 7.51 -12.68
N GLY A 157 -8.29 8.25 -11.84
CA GLY A 157 -7.70 8.97 -10.69
C GLY A 157 -6.88 8.05 -9.79
N VAL A 158 -5.56 8.18 -9.80
CA VAL A 158 -4.67 7.32 -9.00
C VAL A 158 -4.79 7.73 -7.53
N GLY A 159 -5.38 6.88 -6.70
CA GLY A 159 -5.64 7.17 -5.29
C GLY A 159 -6.06 5.93 -4.50
N MET A 160 -6.02 6.05 -3.17
CA MET A 160 -6.46 5.00 -2.25
C MET A 160 -7.97 4.74 -2.33
N ASP A 161 -8.75 5.67 -2.89
CA ASP A 161 -10.17 5.47 -3.20
C ASP A 161 -10.39 4.42 -4.30
N ILE A 162 -9.52 4.36 -5.32
CA ILE A 162 -9.55 3.27 -6.32
C ILE A 162 -9.20 1.93 -5.68
N VAL A 163 -8.18 1.90 -4.82
CA VAL A 163 -7.82 0.69 -4.07
C VAL A 163 -9.01 0.19 -3.27
N LYS A 164 -9.71 1.09 -2.56
CA LYS A 164 -10.91 0.74 -1.80
C LYS A 164 -12.01 0.16 -2.69
N LYS A 165 -12.33 0.82 -3.82
CA LYS A 165 -13.33 0.32 -4.79
C LYS A 165 -12.98 -1.06 -5.36
N GLN A 166 -11.70 -1.30 -5.65
CA GLN A 166 -11.23 -2.59 -6.14
C GLN A 166 -11.39 -3.71 -5.11
N ILE A 167 -11.16 -3.39 -3.84
CA ILE A 167 -11.36 -4.32 -2.72
C ILE A 167 -12.84 -4.59 -2.50
N ASP A 168 -13.67 -3.55 -2.51
CA ASP A 168 -15.14 -3.66 -2.37
C ASP A 168 -15.75 -4.47 -3.52
N TYR A 169 -15.24 -4.32 -4.75
CA TYR A 169 -15.65 -5.11 -5.91
C TYR A 169 -15.42 -6.62 -5.72
N LEU A 170 -14.39 -6.99 -4.96
CA LEU A 170 -14.10 -8.38 -4.60
C LEU A 170 -14.79 -8.82 -3.31
N SER A 171 -15.74 -8.03 -2.78
CA SER A 171 -16.36 -8.24 -1.47
C SER A 171 -15.33 -8.40 -0.35
N GLY A 172 -14.19 -7.73 -0.51
CA GLY A 172 -13.09 -7.76 0.45
C GLY A 172 -13.14 -6.62 1.46
N GLU A 173 -12.20 -6.66 2.39
CA GLU A 173 -12.00 -5.67 3.43
C GLU A 173 -10.55 -5.18 3.42
N ILE A 174 -10.34 -3.95 3.87
CA ILE A 174 -9.01 -3.36 4.04
C ILE A 174 -8.93 -2.69 5.41
N ASN A 175 -7.94 -3.09 6.18
CA ASN A 175 -7.59 -2.50 7.45
C ASN A 175 -6.18 -1.93 7.40
N ILE A 176 -5.95 -0.87 8.17
CA ILE A 176 -4.65 -0.21 8.25
C ILE A 176 -4.23 -0.18 9.71
N ASN A 177 -3.01 -0.63 9.98
CA ASN A 177 -2.31 -0.40 11.22
C ASN A 177 -1.03 0.38 10.92
N PHE A 178 -0.66 1.35 11.73
CA PHE A 178 0.54 2.13 11.50
C PHE A 178 1.08 2.65 12.81
N GLU A 179 2.36 2.96 12.83
CA GLU A 179 2.99 3.69 13.92
C GLU A 179 3.88 4.76 13.32
N LYS A 180 3.73 5.99 13.83
CA LYS A 180 4.48 7.14 13.36
C LYS A 180 5.97 6.86 13.43
N ASP A 181 6.67 7.20 12.35
CA ASP A 181 8.12 7.03 12.20
C ASP A 181 8.61 5.57 12.23
N LYS A 182 7.71 4.58 12.26
CA LYS A 182 8.06 3.15 12.30
C LYS A 182 7.53 2.34 11.13
N PHE A 183 6.21 2.29 10.91
CA PHE A 183 5.64 1.41 9.88
C PHE A 183 4.23 1.83 9.42
N CYS A 184 3.85 1.33 8.24
CA CYS A 184 2.47 1.31 7.76
C CYS A 184 2.13 -0.09 7.23
N LYS A 185 1.07 -0.70 7.78
CA LYS A 185 0.63 -2.06 7.48
C LYS A 185 -0.80 -2.05 6.97
N PHE A 186 -1.00 -2.65 5.80
CA PHE A 186 -2.30 -2.92 5.21
C PHE A 186 -2.62 -4.40 5.35
N THR A 187 -3.81 -4.72 5.84
CA THR A 187 -4.36 -6.08 5.86
C THR A 187 -5.55 -6.12 4.92
N LEU A 188 -5.44 -6.90 3.86
CA LEU A 188 -6.50 -7.11 2.88
C LEU A 188 -7.12 -8.49 3.12
N THR A 189 -8.44 -8.56 3.16
CA THR A 189 -9.16 -9.81 3.39
C THR A 189 -10.17 -10.03 2.28
N PHE A 190 -10.17 -11.21 1.65
CA PHE A 190 -11.11 -11.57 0.59
C PHE A 190 -11.80 -12.89 0.90
N PRO A 191 -13.11 -13.04 0.66
CA PRO A 191 -13.77 -14.35 0.74
C PRO A 191 -13.21 -15.27 -0.37
N LEU A 192 -13.15 -16.58 -0.15
CA LEU A 192 -12.71 -17.56 -1.16
C LEU A 192 -13.84 -18.02 -2.07
#